data_AF-A0A430QB62-F1
#
_entry.id   AF-A0A430QB62-F1
#
_cell.length_a   1.000
_cell.length_b   1.000
_cell.length_c   1.000
_cell.angle_alpha   90.00
_cell.angle_beta   90.00
_cell.angle_gamma   90.00
#
_symmetry.space_group_name_H-M   'P 1'
#
loop_
_entity.id
_entity.type
_entity.pdbx_description
1 polymer ?
#
loop_
_entity_poly.entity_id
_entity_poly.type
_entity_poly.pdbx_seq_one_letter_code
_entity_poly.pdbx_strand_id
1 'polypeptide(L)' 'MCGRGKGGKSRAKAKTRLARAGLQFPVGRVHRLLRKGNYAERYLAAVVLELSGNAARDNKNT' A
#
# COMPACT_ATOMS: atom_id res chain seq x y z
N MET A 1 -5.98 -19.00 -13.65
CA MET A 1 -6.51 -17.72 -14.17
C MET A 1 -6.75 -16.78 -12.99
N CYS A 2 -5.84 -15.84 -12.71
CA CYS A 2 -6.01 -14.85 -11.64
C CYS A 2 -6.95 -13.74 -12.14
N GLY A 3 -8.13 -13.63 -11.54
CA GLY A 3 -9.15 -12.66 -11.89
C GLY A 3 -8.64 -11.23 -11.75
N ARG A 4 -8.50 -10.54 -12.88
CA ARG A 4 -8.20 -9.11 -12.96
C ARG A 4 -9.38 -8.33 -12.36
N GLY A 5 -9.30 -8.01 -11.07
CA GLY A 5 -10.35 -7.30 -10.34
C GLY A 5 -10.75 -5.99 -11.01
N LYS A 6 -12.05 -5.86 -11.33
CA LYS A 6 -12.81 -4.67 -11.75
C LYS A 6 -11.99 -3.37 -11.94
N GLY A 7 -11.30 -3.27 -13.07
CA GLY A 7 -10.54 -2.08 -13.48
C GLY A 7 -11.03 -1.43 -14.78
N GLY A 8 -12.18 -1.87 -15.32
CA GLY A 8 -12.59 -1.56 -16.69
C GLY A 8 -13.96 -0.89 -16.81
N LYS A 9 -14.17 0.25 -16.16
CA LYS A 9 -15.26 1.19 -16.50
C LYS A 9 -14.64 2.58 -16.52
N SER A 10 -14.93 3.38 -17.55
CA SER A 10 -14.49 4.78 -17.66
C SER A 10 -14.77 5.48 -16.33
N ARG A 11 -13.70 5.72 -15.56
CA ARG A 11 -13.84 6.20 -14.18
C ARG A 11 -14.28 7.65 -14.25
N ALA A 12 -15.52 7.92 -13.82
CA ALA A 12 -15.91 9.25 -13.36
C ALA A 12 -14.81 9.79 -12.42
N LYS A 13 -14.58 11.11 -12.43
CA LYS A 13 -13.47 11.74 -11.71
C LYS A 13 -13.47 11.25 -10.26
N ALA A 14 -12.48 10.40 -9.94
CA ALA A 14 -12.45 9.75 -8.64
C ALA A 14 -12.25 10.81 -7.56
N LYS A 15 -13.04 10.73 -6.48
CA LYS A 15 -12.88 11.61 -5.32
C LYS A 15 -11.41 11.60 -4.87
N THR A 16 -10.81 12.77 -4.79
CA THR A 16 -9.38 12.92 -4.50
C THR A 16 -9.07 12.42 -3.10
N ARG A 17 -7.85 11.92 -2.87
CA ARG A 17 -7.40 11.47 -1.54
C ARG A 17 -7.53 12.58 -0.49
N LEU A 18 -7.35 13.83 -0.91
CA LEU A 18 -7.59 15.00 -0.08
C LEU A 18 -9.03 15.09 0.41
N ALA A 19 -9.98 15.06 -0.53
CA ALA A 19 -11.40 15.16 -0.23
C ALA A 19 -11.93 13.97 0.60
N ARG A 20 -11.24 12.82 0.56
CA ARG A 20 -11.55 11.68 1.44
C ARG A 20 -11.01 11.86 2.86
N ALA A 21 -9.87 12.51 3.01
CA ALA A 21 -9.23 12.74 4.29
C ALA A 21 -9.74 13.99 5.03
N GLY A 22 -10.50 14.87 4.35
CA GLY A 22 -10.99 16.11 4.94
C GLY A 22 -9.90 17.15 5.18
N LEU A 23 -8.78 17.04 4.46
CA LEU A 23 -7.62 17.92 4.64
C LEU A 23 -7.65 19.05 3.60
N GLN A 24 -6.89 20.12 3.82
CA GLN A 24 -6.74 21.21 2.84
C GLN A 24 -5.48 21.07 1.96
N PHE A 25 -4.46 20.40 2.46
CA PHE A 25 -3.18 20.24 1.77
C PHE A 25 -3.14 18.99 0.87
N PRO A 26 -2.42 18.98 -0.26
CA PRO A 26 -2.50 17.92 -1.26
C PRO A 26 -1.88 16.58 -0.81
N VAL A 27 -2.66 15.75 -0.10
CA VAL A 27 -2.26 14.41 0.42
C VAL A 27 -1.60 13.53 -0.63
N GLY A 28 -2.12 13.52 -1.87
CA GLY A 28 -1.54 12.73 -2.97
C GLY A 28 -0.12 13.17 -3.37
N ARG A 29 0.17 14.48 -3.26
CA ARG A 29 1.50 15.04 -3.55
C ARG A 29 2.48 14.69 -2.44
N VAL A 30 2.08 14.87 -1.18
CA VAL A 30 2.89 14.49 -0.01
C VAL A 30 3.24 13.00 -0.06
N HIS A 31 2.25 12.14 -0.33
CA HIS A 31 2.47 10.70 -0.49
C HIS A 31 3.45 10.33 -1.61
N ARG A 32 3.47 11.10 -2.70
CA ARG A 32 4.44 10.92 -3.79
C ARG A 32 5.84 11.35 -3.35
N LEU A 33 5.97 12.52 -2.72
CA LEU A 33 7.25 13.06 -2.28
C LEU A 33 7.91 12.16 -1.22
N LEU A 34 7.13 11.66 -0.25
CA LEU A 34 7.63 10.74 0.77
C LEU A 34 8.17 9.44 0.18
N ARG A 35 7.56 8.93 -0.90
CA ARG A 35 8.05 7.73 -1.61
C ARG A 35 9.27 8.02 -2.49
N LYS A 36 9.31 9.18 -3.14
CA LYS A 36 10.45 9.57 -3.99
C LYS A 36 11.71 9.85 -3.15
N GLY A 37 11.55 10.40 -1.95
CA GLY A 37 12.67 10.67 -1.05
C GLY A 37 13.12 9.48 -0.20
N ASN A 38 12.62 8.27 -0.47
CA ASN A 38 12.99 7.04 0.24
C ASN A 38 12.90 7.13 1.79
N TYR A 39 12.06 8.01 2.33
CA TYR A 39 11.97 8.26 3.77
C TYR A 39 11.36 7.11 4.59
N ALA A 40 10.74 6.13 3.92
CA ALA A 40 10.21 4.95 4.57
C ALA A 40 10.55 3.72 3.74
N GLU A 41 11.47 2.91 4.23
CA GLU A 41 11.87 1.68 3.57
C GLU A 41 10.76 0.63 3.72
N ARG A 42 10.01 0.43 2.65
CA ARG A 42 8.97 -0.63 2.62
C ARG A 42 9.57 -2.03 2.54
N TYR A 43 10.85 -2.12 2.19
CA TYR A 43 11.59 -3.38 2.16
C TYR A 43 11.70 -4.01 3.53
N LEU A 44 12.10 -3.26 4.57
CA LEU A 44 12.21 -3.82 5.93
C LEU A 44 10.87 -4.37 6.44
N ALA A 45 9.77 -3.67 6.20
CA ALA A 45 8.44 -4.16 6.59
C ALA A 45 8.04 -5.44 5.84
N ALA A 46 8.40 -5.55 4.55
CA ALA A 46 8.15 -6.75 3.77
C ALA A 46 9.02 -7.93 4.22
N VAL A 47 10.31 -7.69 4.47
CA VAL A 47 11.27 -8.69 4.96
C VAL A 47 10.86 -9.20 6.34
N VAL A 48 10.48 -8.30 7.26
CA VAL A 48 10.01 -8.70 8.61
C VAL A 48 8.72 -9.51 8.53
N LEU A 49 7.78 -9.15 7.65
CA LEU A 49 6.54 -9.90 7.45
C LEU A 49 6.79 -11.28 6.83
N GLU A 50 7.71 -11.38 5.87
CA GLU A 50 8.10 -12.64 5.24
C GLU A 50 8.79 -13.57 6.23
N LEU A 51 9.77 -13.07 7.00
CA LEU A 51 10.45 -13.83 8.04
C LEU A 51 9.49 -14.27 9.15
N SER A 52 8.61 -13.36 9.61
CA SER A 52 7.60 -13.69 10.63
C SER A 52 6.58 -14.71 10.10
N GLY A 53 6.20 -14.62 8.82
CA GLY A 53 5.31 -15.57 8.17
C GLY A 53 5.91 -16.96 8.04
N ASN A 54 7.18 -17.06 7.65
CA ASN A 54 7.92 -18.33 7.64
C ASN A 54 8.06 -18.90 9.05
N ALA A 55 8.52 -18.11 10.02
CA ALA A 55 8.64 -18.53 11.41
C ALA A 55 7.30 -19.02 12.01
N ALA A 56 6.19 -18.35 11.68
CA ALA A 56 4.85 -18.76 12.12
C ALA A 56 4.34 -20.03 11.44
N ARG A 57 4.86 -20.38 10.25
CA ARG A 57 4.53 -21.63 9.55
C ARG A 57 5.33 -22.80 10.12
N ASP A 58 6.59 -22.57 10.47
CA ASP A 58 7.48 -23.59 11.00
C ASP A 58 7.07 -24.03 12.42
N ASN A 59 6.56 -23.11 13.24
CA ASN A 59 6.08 -23.41 14.60
C ASN A 59 4.75 -24.20 14.69
N LYS A 60 4.08 -24.52 13.57
CA LYS A 60 2.83 -25.31 13.58
C LYS A 60 3.04 -26.82 13.44
N ASN A 61 4.29 -27.27 13.40
CA ASN A 61 4.66 -28.69 13.30
C ASN A 61 5.47 -29.18 14.53
N THR A 62 5.37 -28.48 15.66
CA THR A 62 5.80 -28.94 17.00
C THR A 62 4.57 -28.94 17.89
#